data_AF-A0A9D2DFQ9-F1
#
_entry.id   AF-A0A9D2DFQ9-F1
#
_cell.length_a   1.000
_cell.length_b   1.000
_cell.length_c   1.000
_cell.angle_alpha   90.00
_cell.angle_beta   90.00
_cell.angle_gamma   90.00
#
_symmetry.space_group_name_H-M   'P 1'
#
loop_
_entity.id
_entity.type
_entity.pdbx_description
1 polymer ?
#
loop_
_entity_poly.entity_id
_entity_poly.type
_entity_poly.pdbx_seq_one_letter_code
_entity_poly.pdbx_strand_id
1 'polypeptide(L)' 'MLNPAIGKLLEAYGSKYQLVLDVAHRARVIAATAEKNKISLDEKPVDLALNELAHSMGLM' A
#
# COMPACT_ATOMS: atom_id res chain seq x y z
N MET A 1 -5.15 -5.81 11.38
CA MET A 1 -5.61 -4.56 12.02
C MET A 1 -5.94 -3.58 10.91
N LEU A 2 -6.82 -2.59 11.14
CA LEU A 2 -7.01 -1.52 10.16
C LEU A 2 -5.74 -0.66 10.16
N ASN A 3 -5.11 -0.52 8.99
CA ASN A 3 -3.92 0.31 8.85
C ASN A 3 -4.28 1.79 9.06
N PRO A 4 -3.56 2.54 9.94
CA PRO A 4 -3.85 3.95 10.21
C PRO A 4 -3.73 4.87 8.98
N ALA A 5 -2.99 4.45 7.95
CA ALA A 5 -2.84 5.16 6.68
C ALA A 5 -4.15 5.29 5.91
N ILE A 6 -5.09 4.35 6.09
CA ILE A 6 -6.32 4.26 5.28
C ILE A 6 -7.15 5.53 5.37
N GLY A 7 -7.33 6.09 6.58
CA GLY A 7 -8.13 7.30 6.77
C GLY A 7 -7.56 8.49 6.00
N LYS A 8 -6.25 8.74 6.15
CA LYS A 8 -5.55 9.83 5.46
C LYS A 8 -5.57 9.66 3.94
N LEU A 9 -5.39 8.43 3.46
CA LEU A 9 -5.42 8.12 2.03
C LEU A 9 -6.81 8.30 1.42
N LEU A 10 -7.87 7.95 2.15
CA LEU A 10 -9.25 8.16 1.71
C LEU A 10 -9.59 9.65 1.58
N GLU A 11 -8.98 10.52 2.38
CA GLU A 11 -9.13 11.98 2.28
C GLU A 11 -8.30 12.57 1.15
N ALA A 12 -7.09 12.04 0.91
CA ALA A 12 -6.19 12.52 -0.13
C ALA A 12 -6.59 12.08 -1.55
N TYR A 13 -7.26 10.93 -1.69
CA TYR A 13 -7.73 10.43 -2.98
C TYR A 13 -9.09 11.03 -3.36
N GLY A 14 -9.21 11.53 -4.58
CA GLY A 14 -10.49 11.98 -5.14
C GLY A 14 -11.49 10.84 -5.44
N SER A 15 -11.03 9.59 -5.46
CA SER A 15 -11.87 8.41 -5.69
C SER A 15 -11.40 7.22 -4.86
N LYS A 16 -12.33 6.62 -4.10
CA LYS A 16 -12.07 5.41 -3.32
C LYS A 16 -11.69 4.22 -4.19
N TYR A 17 -12.24 4.14 -5.40
CA TYR A 17 -11.91 3.08 -6.34
C TYR A 17 -10.49 3.22 -6.88
N GLN A 18 -10.05 4.45 -7.13
CA GLN A 18 -8.68 4.71 -7.56
C GLN A 18 -7.69 4.30 -6.47
N LEU A 19 -7.97 4.64 -5.20
CA LEU A 19 -7.17 4.18 -4.07
C LEU A 19 -7.04 2.66 -4.02
N VAL A 20 -8.15 1.94 -4.17
CA VAL A 20 -8.15 0.47 -4.16
C VAL A 20 -7.32 -0.09 -5.31
N LEU A 21 -7.43 0.47 -6.51
CA LEU A 21 -6.66 0.05 -7.68
C LEU A 21 -5.16 0.26 -7.47
N ASP A 22 -4.76 1.44 -7.00
CA ASP A 22 -3.35 1.79 -6.80
C ASP A 22 -2.70 0.96 -5.69
N VAL A 23 -3.40 0.76 -4.57
CA VAL A 23 -2.97 -0.14 -3.48
C VAL A 23 -2.82 -1.57 -3.99
N ALA A 24 -3.80 -2.09 -4.71
CA ALA A 24 -3.77 -3.46 -5.22
C ALA A 24 -2.64 -3.67 -6.25
N HIS A 25 -2.42 -2.70 -7.14
CA HIS A 25 -1.32 -2.72 -8.09
C HIS A 25 0.03 -2.73 -7.35
N ARG A 26 0.22 -1.82 -6.39
CA ARG A 26 1.48 -1.73 -5.63
C ARG A 26 1.75 -2.97 -4.79
N ALA A 27 0.74 -3.51 -4.12
CA ALA A 27 0.86 -4.73 -3.32
C ALA A 27 1.32 -5.94 -4.16
N ARG A 28 0.82 -6.08 -5.40
CA ARG A 28 1.29 -7.13 -6.33
C ARG A 28 2.75 -6.96 -6.71
N VAL A 29 3.20 -5.73 -6.97
CA VAL A 29 4.61 -5.44 -7.28
C VAL A 29 5.50 -5.80 -6.09
N ILE A 30 5.11 -5.44 -4.87
CA ILE A 30 5.85 -5.78 -3.64
C ILE A 30 5.96 -7.31 -3.48
N ALA A 31 4.83 -8.01 -3.59
CA ALA A 31 4.80 -9.48 -3.48
C ALA A 31 5.69 -10.16 -4.52
N ALA A 32 5.56 -9.77 -5.80
CA ALA A 32 6.37 -10.34 -6.88
C ALA A 32 7.88 -10.04 -6.72
N THR A 33 8.22 -8.85 -6.20
CA THR A 33 9.60 -8.46 -5.93
C THR A 33 10.19 -9.26 -4.78
N ALA A 34 9.43 -9.44 -3.69
CA ALA A 34 9.85 -10.25 -2.56
C ALA A 34 10.05 -11.72 -2.96
N GLU A 35 9.11 -12.29 -3.73
CA GLU A 35 9.22 -13.65 -4.26
C GLU A 35 10.45 -13.82 -5.16
N LYS A 36 10.64 -12.91 -6.13
CA LYS A 36 11.81 -12.94 -7.03
C LYS A 36 13.14 -12.90 -6.27
N ASN A 37 13.20 -12.12 -5.19
CA ASN A 37 14.39 -11.96 -4.38
C ASN A 37 14.50 -12.98 -3.23
N LYS A 38 13.54 -13.91 -3.10
CA LYS A 38 13.43 -14.88 -2.00
C LYS A 38 13.45 -14.22 -0.62
N ILE A 39 12.85 -13.03 -0.52
CA ILE A 39 12.72 -12.26 0.72
C ILE A 39 11.38 -12.65 1.37
N SER A 40 11.43 -13.03 2.66
CA SER A 40 10.21 -13.18 3.46
C SER A 40 9.74 -11.80 3.90
N LEU A 41 8.46 -11.49 3.71
CA LEU A 41 7.85 -10.25 4.19
C LEU A 41 7.28 -10.46 5.58
N ASP A 42 7.66 -9.60 6.53
CA ASP A 42 7.13 -9.60 7.89
C ASP A 42 5.70 -9.00 7.96
N GLU A 43 5.42 -8.07 7.05
CA GLU A 43 4.12 -7.42 6.90
C GLU A 43 3.42 -7.84 5.60
N LYS A 44 2.09 -7.73 5.57
CA LYS A 44 1.35 -8.06 4.36
C LYS A 44 1.68 -7.05 3.25
N PRO A 45 1.82 -7.48 1.99
CA PRO A 45 2.09 -6.57 0.86
C PRO A 45 1.10 -5.40 0.74
N VAL A 46 -0.16 -5.62 1.14
CA VAL A 46 -1.20 -4.58 1.15
C VAL A 46 -0.98 -3.51 2.22
N ASP A 47 -0.46 -3.89 3.39
CA ASP A 47 -0.14 -2.96 4.47
C ASP A 47 1.10 -2.13 4.10
N LEU A 48 2.11 -2.78 3.52
CA LEU A 48 3.29 -2.11 2.96
C LEU A 48 2.91 -1.12 1.85
N ALA A 49 2.03 -1.52 0.93
CA ALA A 49 1.56 -0.65 -0.14
C ALA A 49 0.80 0.58 0.39
N LEU A 50 -0.06 0.42 1.39
CA LEU A 50 -0.76 1.53 2.05
C LEU A 50 0.23 2.51 2.70
N ASN A 51 1.21 1.98 3.45
CA ASN A 51 2.23 2.79 4.10
C ASN A 51 3.08 3.55 3.09
N GLU A 52 3.51 2.88 2.01
CA GLU A 52 4.32 3.49 0.96
C GLU A 52 3.56 4.59 0.22
N LEU A 53 2.30 4.36 -0.12
CA LEU A 53 1.46 5.38 -0.77
C LEU A 53 1.26 6.59 0.14
N ALA A 54 0.96 6.37 1.42
CA ALA A 54 0.80 7.46 2.37
C ALA A 54 2.10 8.25 2.58
N HIS A 55 3.25 7.58 2.65
CA HIS A 55 4.56 8.24 2.73
C HIS A 55 4.87 9.06 1.47
N SER A 56 4.57 8.51 0.28
CA SER A 56 4.77 9.21 -1.00
C SER A 56 3.93 10.49 -1.13
N MET A 57 2.80 10.55 -0.44
CA MET A 57 1.90 11.71 -0.38
C MET A 57 2.20 12.65 0.80
N GLY A 58 3.23 12.38 1.60
CA GLY A 58 3.58 13.19 2.78
C GLY A 58 2.55 13.10 3.92
N LEU A 59 1.77 12.02 3.99
CA LEU A 59 0.73 11.81 4.99
C LEU A 59 1.26 11.11 6.26
N MET A 60 2.47 10.55 6.20
CA MET A 60 3.23 9.91 7.28
C MET A 60 4.73 10.08 7.06
#